data_AF-A0A0B0EH83-F1
#
_entry.id   AF-A0A0B0EH83-F1
#
_cell.length_a   1.000
_cell.length_b   1.000
_cell.length_c   1.000
_cell.angle_alpha   90.00
_cell.angle_beta   90.00
_cell.angle_gamma   90.00
#
_symmetry.space_group_name_H-M   'P 1'
#
loop_
_entity.id
_entity.type
_entity.pdbx_description
1 polymer ?
#
loop_
_entity_poly.entity_id
_entity_poly.type
_entity_poly.pdbx_seq_one_letter_code
_entity_poly.pdbx_strand_id
1 'polypeptide(L)'
;MAVSGLKPEDVSVLFSDHILTVSGRRGDASTHQKVCFYQVEIRYGYFERKIKIPKQVDGNNIHATYENGLIVITIPKSEKAFNSTISIKITY
;
A
#
# COMPACT_ATOMS: atom_id res chain seq x y z
N MET A 1 6.76 1.38 2.08
CA MET A 1 6.84 -0.03 1.61
C MET A 1 7.33 -0.05 0.18
N ALA A 2 8.19 -1.00 -0.19
CA ALA A 2 8.63 -1.15 -1.58
C ALA A 2 7.52 -1.82 -2.40
N VAL A 3 7.11 -1.13 -3.46
CA VAL A 3 6.08 -1.52 -4.42
C VAL A 3 6.55 -1.23 -5.86
N SER A 4 7.88 -1.21 -6.06
CA SER A 4 8.52 -0.96 -7.35
C SER A 4 7.94 -1.85 -8.45
N GLY A 5 7.66 -1.25 -9.61
CA GLY A 5 7.02 -1.94 -10.73
C GLY A 5 5.50 -1.98 -10.70
N LEU A 6 4.87 -1.32 -9.71
CA LEU A 6 3.43 -1.06 -9.68
C LEU A 6 3.15 0.40 -10.00
N LYS A 7 1.99 0.67 -10.58
CA LYS A 7 1.48 2.04 -10.63
C LYS A 7 0.76 2.37 -9.31
N PRO A 8 0.63 3.65 -8.94
CA PRO A 8 -0.14 4.06 -7.77
C PRO A 8 -1.57 3.51 -7.77
N GLU A 9 -2.20 3.45 -8.95
CA GLU A 9 -3.54 2.90 -9.16
C GLU A 9 -3.67 1.40 -8.86
N ASP A 10 -2.57 0.65 -8.86
CA ASP A 10 -2.54 -0.79 -8.53
C ASP A 10 -2.43 -1.05 -7.01
N VAL A 11 -2.34 0.01 -6.20
CA VAL A 11 -2.16 -0.08 -4.75
C VAL A 11 -3.29 0.62 -4.01
N SER A 12 -3.89 -0.08 -3.06
CA SER A 12 -4.91 0.44 -2.15
C SER A 12 -4.33 0.63 -0.74
N VAL A 13 -4.59 1.80 -0.16
CA VAL A 13 -4.23 2.14 1.21
C VAL A 13 -5.51 2.47 1.99
N LEU A 14 -5.77 1.67 3.01
CA LEU A 14 -6.96 1.79 3.86
C LEU A 14 -6.53 1.91 5.32
N PHE A 15 -7.20 2.78 6.07
CA PHE A 15 -7.04 2.85 7.52
C PHE A 15 -8.40 2.68 8.20
N SER A 16 -8.50 1.70 9.10
CA SER A 16 -9.72 1.36 9.84
C SER A 16 -9.34 0.64 11.13
N ASP A 17 -10.04 0.88 12.23
CA ASP A 17 -9.85 0.18 13.52
C ASP A 17 -8.39 0.11 13.99
N HIS A 18 -7.64 1.21 13.85
CA HIS A 18 -6.20 1.28 14.15
C HIS A 18 -5.31 0.35 13.30
N ILE A 19 -5.82 -0.15 12.18
CA ILE A 19 -5.11 -1.02 11.25
C ILE A 19 -4.94 -0.26 9.93
N LEU A 20 -3.68 -0.03 9.57
CA LEU A 20 -3.29 0.37 8.23
C LEU A 20 -3.17 -0.87 7.36
N THR A 21 -3.98 -0.96 6.32
CA THR A 21 -3.95 -2.01 5.32
C THR A 21 -3.39 -1.45 4.02
N VAL A 22 -2.29 -2.02 3.55
CA VAL A 22 -1.72 -1.73 2.23
C VAL A 22 -1.86 -2.99 1.40
N SER A 23 -2.57 -2.92 0.28
CA SER A 23 -2.82 -4.08 -0.58
C SER A 23 -2.68 -3.72 -2.05
N GLY A 24 -2.44 -4.72 -2.89
CA GLY A 24 -2.35 -4.53 -4.32
C GLY A 24 -2.06 -5.83 -5.04
N ARG A 25 -1.90 -5.77 -6.36
CA ARG A 25 -1.57 -6.94 -7.17
C ARG A 25 -0.45 -6.63 -8.12
N ARG A 26 0.63 -7.41 -8.04
CA ARG A 26 1.71 -7.37 -9.03
C ARG A 26 1.37 -8.27 -10.20
N GLY A 27 1.36 -7.68 -11.39
CA GLY A 27 1.17 -8.42 -12.64
C GLY A 27 2.24 -9.48 -12.81
N ASP A 28 1.86 -10.59 -13.44
CA ASP A 28 2.79 -11.64 -13.80
C ASP A 28 3.40 -11.33 -15.17
N ALA A 29 4.73 -11.17 -15.21
CA ALA A 29 5.47 -10.94 -16.45
C ALA A 29 5.39 -12.14 -17.42
N SER A 30 4.98 -13.32 -16.95
CA SER A 30 4.86 -14.55 -17.74
C SER A 30 3.57 -14.67 -18.57
N THR A 31 2.65 -13.70 -18.49
CA THR A 31 1.35 -13.76 -19.19
C THR A 31 1.47 -13.76 -20.73
N HIS A 32 2.66 -13.53 -21.29
CA HIS A 32 2.92 -13.76 -22.71
C HIS A 32 3.22 -15.24 -22.94
N GLN A 33 2.25 -15.96 -23.49
CA GLN A 33 2.43 -17.34 -23.93
C GLN A 33 3.64 -17.38 -24.88
N LYS A 34 4.67 -18.16 -24.51
CA LYS A 34 6.01 -18.34 -25.15
C LYS A 34 7.20 -17.61 -24.50
N VAL A 35 7.20 -17.37 -23.19
CA VAL A 35 8.41 -16.93 -22.47
C VAL A 35 8.89 -18.02 -21.51
N CYS A 36 10.15 -18.47 -21.68
CA CYS A 36 10.84 -19.33 -20.71
C CYS A 36 11.79 -18.48 -19.85
N PHE A 37 11.60 -18.50 -18.54
CA PHE A 37 12.49 -17.81 -17.62
C PHE A 37 13.60 -18.75 -17.15
N TYR A 38 14.85 -18.29 -17.16
CA TYR A 38 15.93 -18.98 -16.44
C TYR A 38 15.79 -18.80 -14.92
N GLN A 39 15.32 -17.63 -14.46
CA GLN A 39 15.16 -17.30 -13.04
C GLN A 39 14.14 -16.17 -12.84
N VAL A 40 13.33 -16.26 -11.78
CA VAL A 40 12.35 -15.25 -11.37
C VAL A 40 12.44 -15.06 -9.86
N GLU A 41 12.88 -13.89 -9.41
CA GLU A 41 13.05 -13.58 -7.98
C GLU A 41 11.97 -12.62 -7.45
N ILE A 42 11.38 -11.83 -8.33
CA ILE A 42 10.32 -10.89 -7.98
C ILE A 42 9.01 -11.65 -7.91
N ARG A 43 8.43 -11.69 -6.71
CA ARG A 43 7.12 -12.31 -6.49
C ARG A 43 6.03 -11.51 -7.20
N TYR A 44 5.25 -12.19 -8.05
CA TYR A 44 4.01 -11.67 -8.63
C TYR A 44 2.78 -12.11 -7.81
N GLY A 45 1.62 -11.53 -8.10
CA GLY A 45 0.36 -11.85 -7.44
C GLY A 45 -0.11 -10.81 -6.41
N TYR A 46 -1.11 -11.20 -5.62
CA TYR A 46 -1.71 -10.34 -4.60
C TYR A 46 -0.78 -10.21 -3.39
N PHE A 47 -0.70 -9.00 -2.84
CA PHE A 47 -0.07 -8.74 -1.56
C PHE A 47 -1.00 -7.95 -0.67
N GLU A 48 -0.92 -8.22 0.63
CA GLU A 48 -1.56 -7.45 1.69
C GLU A 48 -0.60 -7.35 2.86
N ARG A 49 -0.50 -6.16 3.43
CA ARG A 49 0.20 -5.92 4.68
C ARG A 49 -0.70 -5.12 5.62
N LYS A 50 -0.90 -5.68 6.81
CA LYS A 50 -1.65 -5.03 7.90
C LYS A 50 -0.69 -4.58 8.98
N ILE A 51 -0.80 -3.32 9.38
CA ILE A 51 0.06 -2.70 10.39
C ILE A 51 -0.84 -2.09 11.46
N LYS A 52 -0.74 -2.58 12.69
CA LYS A 52 -1.46 -2.01 13.83
C LYS A 52 -0.76 -0.75 14.30
N ILE A 53 -1.51 0.35 14.39
CA ILE A 53 -1.04 1.64 14.88
C ILE A 53 -1.49 1.80 16.34
N PRO A 54 -0.57 1.79 17.32
CA PRO A 54 -0.94 1.71 18.74
C PRO A 54 -1.47 3.02 19.34
N LYS A 55 -1.40 4.14 18.62
CA LYS A 55 -1.79 5.46 19.10
C LYS A 55 -3.01 5.98 18.37
N GLN A 56 -3.69 6.92 19.01
CA GLN A 56 -4.73 7.72 18.38
C GLN A 56 -4.12 8.58 17.25
N VAL A 57 -4.82 8.66 16.13
CA VAL A 57 -4.35 9.30 14.90
C VAL A 57 -5.38 10.28 14.39
N ASP A 58 -4.91 11.30 13.69
CA ASP A 58 -5.78 12.19 12.95
C ASP A 58 -6.07 11.59 11.57
N GLY A 59 -7.19 10.87 11.47
CA GLY A 59 -7.61 10.22 10.23
C GLY A 59 -7.82 11.20 9.06
N ASN A 60 -8.19 12.45 9.34
CA ASN A 60 -8.49 13.43 8.29
C ASN A 60 -7.23 13.93 7.58
N ASN A 61 -6.07 13.80 8.21
CA ASN A 61 -4.80 14.32 7.72
C ASN A 61 -3.80 13.22 7.32
N ILE A 62 -4.28 11.97 7.15
CA ILE A 62 -3.45 10.89 6.60
C ILE A 62 -3.25 11.11 5.10
N HIS A 63 -1.99 11.03 4.67
CA HIS A 63 -1.61 11.13 3.28
C HIS A 63 -0.59 10.07 2.91
N ALA A 64 -0.62 9.64 1.65
CA ALA A 64 0.31 8.66 1.11
C ALA A 64 0.96 9.23 -0.16
N THR A 65 2.28 9.18 -0.25
CA THR A 65 3.03 9.56 -1.43
C THR A 65 3.70 8.35 -2.06
N TYR A 66 3.79 8.34 -3.39
CA TYR A 66 4.51 7.33 -4.15
C TYR A 66 5.65 7.98 -4.93
N GLU A 67 6.87 7.58 -4.61
CA GLU A 67 8.06 8.08 -5.28
C GLU A 67 9.04 6.93 -5.51
N ASN A 68 9.54 6.78 -6.74
CA ASN A 68 10.60 5.83 -7.09
C ASN A 68 10.36 4.37 -6.63
N GLY A 69 9.11 3.90 -6.67
CA GLY A 69 8.76 2.54 -6.23
C GLY A 69 8.56 2.39 -4.72
N LEU A 70 8.54 3.48 -3.97
CA LEU A 70 8.30 3.51 -2.53
C LEU A 70 6.99 4.22 -2.23
N ILE A 71 6.13 3.58 -1.44
CA ILE A 71 5.00 4.27 -0.79
C ILE A 71 5.42 4.72 0.60
N VAL A 72 5.29 6.01 0.85
CA VAL A 72 5.45 6.64 2.17
C VAL A 72 4.07 7.05 2.67
N ILE A 73 3.70 6.59 3.87
CA ILE A 73 2.40 6.88 4.47
C ILE A 73 2.66 7.67 5.75
N THR A 74 2.17 8.91 5.79
CA THR A 74 2.31 9.79 6.93
C THR A 74 1.01 9.78 7.72
N ILE A 75 1.09 9.38 8.98
CA ILE A 75 -0.06 9.28 9.88
C ILE A 75 0.18 10.22 11.07
N PRO A 76 -0.46 11.40 11.10
CA PRO A 76 -0.34 12.31 12.22
C PRO A 76 -0.94 11.71 13.49
N LYS A 77 -0.27 11.91 14.62
CA LYS A 77 -0.81 11.55 15.94
C LYS A 77 -1.89 12.54 16.34
N SER A 78 -2.89 12.06 17.06
CA SER A 78 -3.94 12.89 17.66
C SER A 78 -4.16 12.47 19.11
N GLU A 79 -4.72 13.36 19.91
CA GLU A 79 -5.22 13.03 21.25
C GLU A 79 -6.66 12.50 21.19
N LYS A 80 -7.38 12.76 20.08
CA LYS A 80 -8.76 12.33 19.87
C LYS A 80 -8.81 11.00 19.13
N ALA A 81 -9.75 10.16 19.53
CA ALA A 81 -9.97 8.89 18.85
C ALA A 81 -10.58 9.08 17.47
N PHE A 82 -10.09 8.30 16.50
CA PHE A 82 -10.63 8.25 15.14
C PHE A 82 -11.19 6.85 14.89
N ASN A 83 -12.51 6.75 14.76
CA ASN A 83 -13.24 5.48 14.69
C ASN A 83 -13.91 5.23 13.33
N SER A 84 -13.34 5.79 12.25
CA SER A 84 -13.92 5.68 10.91
C SER A 84 -12.96 4.98 9.95
N THR A 85 -13.52 4.35 8.92
CA THR A 85 -12.74 3.81 7.80
C THR A 85 -12.50 4.89 6.76
N ILE A 86 -11.25 5.02 6.33
CA ILE A 86 -10.83 5.98 5.30
C ILE A 86 -9.98 5.31 4.23
N SER A 87 -10.27 5.63 2.98
CA SER A 87 -9.44 5.29 1.82
C SER A 87 -8.51 6.45 1.54
N ILE A 88 -7.20 6.19 1.60
CA ILE A 88 -6.17 7.21 1.46
C ILE A 88 -5.77 7.27 -0.02
N LYS A 89 -5.90 8.45 -0.63
CA LYS A 89 -5.42 8.66 -2.00
C LYS A 89 -3.90 8.75 -2.01
N ILE A 90 -3.29 8.08 -2.98
CA ILE A 90 -1.84 8.12 -3.21
C ILE A 90 -1.55 9.29 -4.14
N THR A 91 -0.73 10.23 -3.68
CA THR A 91 -0.17 11.33 -4.48
C THR A 91 1.22 10.97 -5.02
N TYR A 92 1.62 11.60 -6.12
CA TYR A 92 2.90 11.42 -6.80
C TYR A 92 3.59 12.77 -7.00
#